data_AF-A0ABD4UCR2-F1
#
_entry.id   AF-A0ABD4UCR2-F1
#
_cell.length_a   1.000
_cell.length_b   1.000
_cell.length_c   1.000
_cell.angle_alpha   90.00
_cell.angle_beta   90.00
_cell.angle_gamma   90.00
#
_symmetry.space_group_name_H-M   'P 1'
#
loop_
_entity.id
_entity.type
_entity.pdbx_description
1 polymer ?
#
loop_
_entity_poly.entity_id
_entity_poly.type
_entity_poly.pdbx_seq_one_letter_code
_entity_poly.pdbx_strand_id
1 'polypeptide(L)'
;MSTKTLKTKRKLDSAIVELQAQGQKITAEKLAQIVGVTTQAVHLFMSKHDMLHFLPASNQRKRTLGIVAELKGMDVSGLLVKEIHQLPIDGLADVKTDRLYTILRENNIAYRRPMENIEQILKDVDLSQHNIQELASMTGFEKDAIKYYSEKHNKPFKRMRVRSSKVDTAEQ
;
A
#
# COMPACT_ATOMS: atom_id res chain seq x y z
N MET A 1 11.04 40.80 -6.64
CA MET A 1 11.08 39.83 -5.52
C MET A 1 11.68 40.51 -4.29
N SER A 2 11.14 40.27 -3.09
CA SER A 2 11.73 40.80 -1.83
C SER A 2 13.01 40.05 -1.46
N THR A 3 13.95 40.71 -0.79
CA THR A 3 15.22 40.13 -0.31
C THR A 3 15.02 38.91 0.59
N LYS A 4 13.95 38.91 1.40
CA LYS A 4 13.56 37.77 2.24
C LYS A 4 13.16 36.56 1.39
N THR A 5 12.38 36.77 0.33
CA THR A 5 11.93 35.71 -0.59
C THR A 5 13.11 35.04 -1.30
N LEU A 6 14.09 35.83 -1.73
CA LEU A 6 15.29 35.32 -2.41
C LEU A 6 16.16 34.46 -1.47
N LYS A 7 16.28 34.85 -0.20
CA LYS A 7 17.01 34.09 0.83
C LYS A 7 16.33 32.75 1.12
N THR A 8 15.01 32.72 1.22
CA THR A 8 14.25 31.46 1.43
C THR A 8 14.38 30.53 0.23
N LYS A 9 14.34 31.06 -1.01
CA LYS A 9 14.53 30.26 -2.22
C LYS A 9 15.87 29.54 -2.21
N ARG A 10 16.96 30.28 -1.98
CA ARG A 10 18.33 29.71 -1.94
C ARG A 10 18.47 28.62 -0.89
N LYS A 11 17.88 28.81 0.29
CA LYS A 11 17.89 27.78 1.34
C LYS A 11 17.15 26.51 0.92
N LEU A 12 16.00 26.64 0.26
CA LEU A 12 15.26 25.49 -0.26
C LEU A 12 16.02 24.77 -1.37
N ASP A 13 16.62 25.51 -2.30
CA ASP A 13 17.44 24.93 -3.39
C ASP A 13 18.63 24.14 -2.81
N SER A 14 19.34 24.70 -1.83
CA SER A 14 20.44 23.98 -1.15
C SER A 14 19.95 22.74 -0.40
N ALA A 15 18.82 22.83 0.31
CA ALA A 15 18.25 21.69 1.03
C ALA A 15 17.82 20.54 0.09
N ILE A 16 17.30 20.88 -1.09
CA ILE A 16 16.95 19.91 -2.14
C ILE A 16 18.20 19.17 -2.61
N VAL A 17 19.27 19.91 -2.96
CA VAL A 17 20.54 19.33 -3.43
C VAL A 17 21.15 18.42 -2.37
N GLU A 18 21.14 18.84 -1.10
CA GLU A 18 21.68 18.06 0.01
C GLU A 18 20.90 16.75 0.20
N LEU A 19 19.57 16.80 0.19
CA LEU A 19 18.73 15.60 0.32
C LEU A 19 18.90 14.65 -0.88
N GLN A 20 19.06 15.19 -2.09
CA GLN A 20 19.36 14.39 -3.29
C GLN A 20 20.72 13.72 -3.19
N ALA A 21 21.77 14.43 -2.77
CA ALA A 21 23.11 13.89 -2.60
C ALA A 21 23.16 12.76 -1.57
N GLN A 22 22.32 12.84 -0.54
CA GLN A 22 22.18 11.80 0.49
C GLN A 22 21.28 10.62 0.06
N GLY A 23 20.73 10.63 -1.16
CA GLY A 23 19.76 9.64 -1.62
C GLY A 23 18.46 9.63 -0.80
N GLN A 24 18.18 10.70 -0.08
CA GLN A 24 17.03 10.78 0.81
C GLN A 24 15.81 11.31 0.08
N LYS A 25 14.65 10.75 0.43
CA LYS A 25 13.36 11.26 -0.04
C LYS A 25 13.16 12.70 0.42
N ILE A 26 12.97 13.59 -0.55
CA ILE A 26 12.66 15.00 -0.31
C ILE A 26 11.21 15.06 0.18
N THR A 27 10.96 15.63 1.36
CA THR A 27 9.60 15.85 1.87
C THR A 27 9.47 17.28 2.38
N ALA A 28 8.23 17.79 2.39
CA ALA A 28 7.98 19.15 2.87
C ALA A 28 8.39 19.31 4.35
N GLU A 29 8.28 18.25 5.15
CA GLU A 29 8.71 18.22 6.56
C GLU A 29 10.23 18.32 6.70
N LYS A 30 11.00 17.56 5.91
CA LYS A 30 12.46 17.65 5.93
C LYS A 30 12.96 19.02 5.47
N LEU A 31 12.37 19.54 4.39
CA LEU A 31 12.68 20.88 3.90
C LEU A 31 12.33 21.95 4.96
N ALA A 32 11.20 21.80 5.66
CA ALA A 32 10.79 22.69 6.74
C ALA A 32 11.81 22.69 7.90
N GLN A 33 12.29 21.51 8.29
CA GLN A 33 13.32 21.35 9.33
C GLN A 33 14.64 22.02 8.92
N ILE A 34 15.14 21.78 7.71
CA ILE A 34 16.41 22.35 7.22
C ILE A 34 16.32 23.88 7.09
N VAL A 35 15.21 24.39 6.58
CA VAL A 35 15.02 25.82 6.31
C VAL A 35 14.66 26.60 7.58
N GLY A 36 14.10 25.93 8.58
CA GLY A 36 13.65 26.51 9.85
C GLY A 36 12.29 27.23 9.74
N VAL A 37 11.35 26.66 8.97
CA VAL A 37 10.01 27.22 8.75
C VAL A 37 8.95 26.14 8.91
N THR A 38 7.67 26.49 8.89
CA THR A 38 6.59 25.50 8.95
C THR A 38 6.43 24.75 7.63
N THR A 39 5.97 23.49 7.69
CA THR A 39 5.64 22.68 6.51
C THR A 39 4.64 23.40 5.57
N GLN A 40 3.67 24.11 6.14
CA GLN A 40 2.70 24.92 5.37
C GLN A 40 3.38 26.07 4.62
N ALA A 41 4.34 26.75 5.25
CA ALA A 41 5.10 27.82 4.60
C ALA A 41 5.96 27.28 3.45
N VAL A 42 6.58 26.11 3.61
CA VAL A 42 7.30 25.42 2.53
C VAL A 42 6.36 25.12 1.37
N HIS A 43 5.21 24.51 1.64
CA HIS A 43 4.25 24.15 0.60
C HIS A 43 3.74 25.37 -0.17
N LEU A 44 3.38 26.45 0.55
CA LEU A 44 2.94 27.71 -0.07
C LEU A 44 4.03 28.33 -0.93
N PHE A 45 5.28 28.32 -0.44
CA PHE A 45 6.42 28.86 -1.17
C PHE A 45 6.71 28.04 -2.43
N MET A 46 6.79 26.71 -2.31
CA MET A 46 7.05 25.81 -3.43
C MET A 46 5.94 25.89 -4.49
N SER A 47 4.68 26.05 -4.07
CA SER A 47 3.54 26.28 -4.97
C SER A 47 3.70 27.58 -5.78
N LYS A 48 4.02 28.69 -5.11
CA LYS A 48 4.21 30.00 -5.77
C LYS A 48 5.40 30.06 -6.72
N HIS A 49 6.35 29.12 -6.60
CA HIS A 49 7.59 29.11 -7.35
C HIS A 49 7.75 27.88 -8.26
N ASP A 50 6.66 27.14 -8.50
CA ASP A 50 6.63 25.94 -9.35
C ASP A 50 7.65 24.85 -8.95
N MET A 51 7.95 24.76 -7.65
CA MET A 51 8.90 23.79 -7.09
C MET A 51 8.19 22.55 -6.53
N LEU A 52 6.85 22.48 -6.60
CA LEU A 52 6.11 21.36 -6.03
C LEU A 52 6.55 20.01 -6.62
N HIS A 53 7.08 19.96 -7.84
CA HIS A 53 7.59 18.72 -8.45
C HIS A 53 8.71 18.03 -7.66
N PHE A 54 9.39 18.70 -6.72
CA PHE A 54 10.33 18.06 -5.80
C PHE A 54 9.65 17.30 -4.66
N LEU A 55 8.37 17.57 -4.39
CA LEU A 55 7.61 16.90 -3.35
C LEU A 55 6.95 15.61 -3.87
N PRO A 56 6.93 14.53 -3.07
CA PRO A 56 6.31 13.27 -3.44
C PRO A 56 4.79 13.38 -3.63
N ALA A 57 4.12 14.20 -2.79
CA ALA A 57 2.66 14.27 -2.72
C ALA A 57 2.03 14.98 -3.94
N SER A 58 2.65 16.06 -4.42
CA SER A 58 2.26 16.79 -5.63
C SER A 58 2.46 15.96 -6.90
N ASN A 59 3.47 15.10 -6.94
CA ASN A 59 3.69 14.16 -8.03
C ASN A 59 2.82 12.90 -7.94
N GLN A 60 2.19 12.62 -6.79
CA GLN A 60 1.47 11.37 -6.57
C GLN A 60 0.29 11.20 -7.53
N ARG A 61 -0.44 12.28 -7.85
CA ARG A 61 -1.53 12.23 -8.84
C ARG A 61 -1.01 11.94 -10.25
N LYS A 62 0.02 12.68 -10.69
CA LYS A 62 0.64 12.49 -12.02
C LYS A 62 1.21 11.07 -12.16
N ARG A 63 1.90 10.60 -11.12
CA ARG A 63 2.45 9.24 -11.04
C ARG A 63 1.37 8.17 -11.05
N THR A 64 0.27 8.36 -10.30
CA THR A 64 -0.88 7.44 -10.34
C THR A 64 -1.49 7.38 -11.74
N LEU A 65 -1.63 8.52 -12.42
CA LEU A 65 -2.15 8.57 -13.79
C LEU A 65 -1.22 7.84 -14.78
N GLY A 66 0.09 7.97 -14.64
CA GLY A 66 1.07 7.23 -15.44
C GLY A 66 0.95 5.72 -15.23
N ILE A 67 0.92 5.27 -13.98
CA ILE A 67 0.73 3.86 -13.62
C ILE A 67 -0.57 3.31 -14.22
N VAL A 68 -1.68 4.04 -14.09
CA VAL A 68 -2.98 3.63 -14.64
C VAL A 68 -2.94 3.51 -16.16
N ALA A 69 -2.28 4.46 -16.84
CA ALA A 69 -2.16 4.43 -18.30
C ALA A 69 -1.38 3.20 -18.77
N GLU A 70 -0.27 2.87 -18.10
CA GLU A 70 0.52 1.67 -18.41
C GLU A 70 -0.26 0.38 -18.11
N LEU A 71 -0.89 0.28 -16.94
CA LEU A 71 -1.67 -0.90 -16.56
C LEU A 71 -2.86 -1.14 -17.50
N LYS A 72 -3.49 -0.09 -18.07
CA LYS A 72 -4.56 -0.22 -19.07
C LYS A 72 -4.05 -0.71 -20.42
N GLY A 73 -2.78 -0.50 -20.73
CA GLY A 73 -2.14 -1.00 -21.95
C GLY A 73 -1.69 -2.46 -21.86
N MET A 74 -1.77 -3.08 -20.68
CA MET A 74 -1.34 -4.45 -20.42
C MET A 74 -2.54 -5.34 -20.09
N ASP A 75 -2.49 -6.62 -20.49
CA ASP A 75 -3.43 -7.61 -19.97
C ASP A 75 -2.96 -8.12 -18.60
N VAL A 76 -3.45 -7.46 -17.54
CA VAL A 76 -3.17 -7.82 -16.14
C VAL A 76 -4.31 -8.59 -15.48
N SER A 77 -5.32 -9.00 -16.25
CA SER A 77 -6.54 -9.65 -15.74
C SER A 77 -6.27 -10.98 -15.04
N GLY A 78 -5.24 -11.71 -15.47
CA GLY A 78 -4.82 -12.98 -14.86
C GLY A 78 -3.87 -12.84 -13.66
N LEU A 79 -3.42 -11.62 -13.33
CA LEU A 79 -2.39 -11.38 -12.32
C LEU A 79 -2.99 -10.98 -10.97
N LEU A 80 -2.46 -11.56 -9.90
CA LEU A 80 -2.71 -11.13 -8.53
C LEU A 80 -2.07 -9.76 -8.30
N VAL A 81 -2.60 -8.99 -7.35
CA VAL A 81 -2.06 -7.66 -7.02
C VAL A 81 -0.57 -7.70 -6.61
N LYS A 82 -0.13 -8.78 -5.95
CA LYS A 82 1.30 -8.98 -5.61
C LYS A 82 2.19 -9.13 -6.86
N GLU A 83 1.66 -9.75 -7.91
CA GLU A 83 2.35 -9.95 -9.19
C GLU A 83 2.32 -8.65 -10.01
N ILE A 84 1.17 -7.96 -10.03
CA ILE A 84 1.05 -6.62 -10.63
C ILE A 84 2.06 -5.66 -10.02
N HIS A 85 2.26 -5.71 -8.70
CA HIS A 85 3.21 -4.85 -7.99
C HIS A 85 4.67 -5.01 -8.45
N GLN A 86 5.00 -6.15 -9.05
CA GLN A 86 6.34 -6.47 -9.55
C GLN A 86 6.54 -6.11 -11.03
N LEU A 87 5.52 -5.57 -11.70
CA LEU A 87 5.63 -5.13 -13.09
C LEU A 87 6.64 -3.98 -13.21
N PRO A 88 7.38 -3.91 -14.33
CA PRO A 88 8.39 -2.88 -14.57
C PRO A 88 7.76 -1.53 -14.97
N ILE A 89 6.82 -1.04 -14.16
CA ILE A 89 6.11 0.23 -14.34
C ILE A 89 6.74 1.26 -13.41
N ASP A 90 7.13 2.42 -13.94
CA ASP A 90 7.82 3.44 -13.16
C ASP A 90 6.98 3.85 -11.95
N GLY A 91 7.58 3.62 -10.79
CA GLY A 91 7.01 3.99 -9.54
C GLY A 91 5.80 3.17 -9.06
N LEU A 92 5.48 2.04 -9.68
CA LEU A 92 4.49 1.11 -9.15
C LEU A 92 4.95 0.46 -7.83
N ALA A 93 6.24 0.15 -7.70
CA ALA A 93 6.82 -0.48 -6.52
C ALA A 93 6.65 0.32 -5.22
N ASP A 94 6.60 1.66 -5.29
CA ASP A 94 6.37 2.49 -4.08
C ASP A 94 4.88 2.61 -3.70
N VAL A 95 3.97 2.11 -4.54
CA VAL A 95 2.54 2.14 -4.24
C VAL A 95 2.24 1.08 -3.20
N LYS A 96 1.65 1.48 -2.06
CA LYS A 96 1.17 0.52 -1.06
C LYS A 96 0.12 -0.41 -1.67
N THR A 97 0.14 -1.69 -1.28
CA THR A 97 -0.78 -2.72 -1.79
C THR A 97 -2.25 -2.31 -1.70
N ASP A 98 -2.70 -1.76 -0.57
CA ASP A 98 -4.09 -1.29 -0.39
C ASP A 98 -4.48 -0.16 -1.35
N ARG A 99 -3.51 0.71 -1.67
CA ARG A 99 -3.72 1.78 -2.64
C ARG A 99 -3.76 1.22 -4.05
N LEU A 100 -2.94 0.21 -4.37
CA LEU A 100 -2.98 -0.47 -5.66
C LEU A 100 -4.34 -1.15 -5.89
N TYR A 101 -4.91 -1.84 -4.89
CA TYR A 101 -6.28 -2.36 -4.94
C TYR A 101 -7.29 -1.26 -5.29
N THR A 102 -7.21 -0.13 -4.59
CA THR A 102 -8.09 1.01 -4.83
C THR A 102 -7.92 1.58 -6.24
N ILE A 103 -6.68 1.75 -6.73
CA ILE A 103 -6.38 2.25 -8.08
C ILE A 103 -6.98 1.33 -9.15
N LEU A 104 -6.77 0.02 -9.05
CA LEU A 104 -7.29 -0.95 -10.00
C LEU A 104 -8.83 -0.89 -10.07
N ARG A 105 -9.49 -0.83 -8.89
CA ARG A 105 -10.94 -0.72 -8.78
C ARG A 105 -11.50 0.59 -9.33
N GLU A 106 -10.95 1.73 -8.92
CA GLU A 106 -11.40 3.07 -9.34
C GLU A 106 -11.27 3.29 -10.86
N ASN A 107 -10.31 2.60 -11.49
CA ASN A 107 -10.00 2.76 -12.91
C ASN A 107 -10.52 1.61 -13.79
N ASN A 108 -11.33 0.70 -13.24
CA ASN A 108 -11.89 -0.47 -13.91
C ASN A 108 -10.84 -1.35 -14.61
N ILE A 109 -9.68 -1.53 -13.97
CA ILE A 109 -8.63 -2.43 -14.46
C ILE A 109 -8.91 -3.82 -13.88
N ALA A 110 -9.18 -4.78 -14.75
CA ALA A 110 -9.40 -6.16 -14.34
C ALA A 110 -8.09 -6.77 -13.81
N TYR A 111 -8.17 -7.51 -12.72
CA TYR A 111 -7.05 -8.23 -12.11
C TYR A 111 -7.58 -9.49 -11.44
N ARG A 112 -6.72 -10.50 -11.28
CA ARG A 112 -7.09 -11.76 -10.65
C ARG A 112 -7.30 -11.51 -9.17
N ARG A 113 -8.50 -11.82 -8.70
CA ARG A 113 -8.79 -11.72 -7.27
C ARG A 113 -8.38 -13.02 -6.60
N PRO A 114 -7.73 -12.99 -5.42
CA PRO A 114 -7.52 -14.20 -4.63
C PRO A 114 -8.83 -14.97 -4.37
N MET A 115 -9.96 -14.26 -4.37
CA MET A 115 -11.30 -14.78 -4.15
C MET A 115 -11.99 -15.38 -5.39
N GLU A 116 -11.41 -15.34 -6.60
CA GLU A 116 -12.18 -15.58 -7.82
C GLU A 116 -12.78 -17.00 -7.95
N ASN A 117 -12.34 -17.96 -7.13
CA ASN A 117 -12.94 -19.29 -7.05
C ASN A 117 -13.35 -19.71 -5.63
N ILE A 118 -13.34 -18.80 -4.64
CA ILE A 118 -13.61 -19.18 -3.24
C ILE A 118 -15.03 -19.72 -3.06
N GLU A 119 -15.99 -19.11 -3.74
CA GLU A 119 -17.39 -19.54 -3.76
C GLU A 119 -17.53 -20.93 -4.37
N GLN A 120 -16.74 -21.26 -5.39
CA GLN A 120 -16.81 -22.55 -6.08
C GLN A 120 -16.09 -23.66 -5.32
N ILE A 121 -14.95 -23.37 -4.70
CA ILE A 121 -14.13 -24.34 -3.98
C ILE A 121 -14.67 -24.59 -2.57
N LEU A 122 -15.06 -23.56 -1.82
CA LEU A 122 -15.56 -23.73 -0.44
C LEU A 122 -17.04 -24.15 -0.35
N LYS A 123 -17.77 -24.17 -1.47
CA LYS A 123 -19.17 -24.62 -1.48
C LYS A 123 -19.29 -26.07 -1.00
N ASP A 124 -18.38 -26.92 -1.46
CA ASP A 124 -18.42 -28.37 -1.26
C ASP A 124 -17.53 -28.83 -0.09
N VAL A 125 -16.76 -27.92 0.51
CA VAL A 125 -15.94 -28.20 1.69
C VAL A 125 -16.79 -28.07 2.96
N ASP A 126 -16.81 -29.12 3.78
CA ASP A 126 -17.36 -29.04 5.13
C ASP A 126 -16.41 -28.28 6.05
N LEU A 127 -16.63 -26.97 6.15
CA LEU A 127 -15.80 -26.07 6.97
C LEU A 127 -15.77 -26.49 8.45
N SER A 128 -16.81 -27.15 8.96
CA SER A 128 -16.93 -27.50 10.38
C SER A 128 -15.90 -28.54 10.84
N GLN A 129 -15.35 -29.32 9.91
CA GLN A 129 -14.37 -30.37 10.19
C GLN A 129 -12.94 -29.85 10.29
N HIS A 130 -12.66 -28.71 9.68
CA HIS A 130 -11.31 -28.18 9.52
C HIS A 130 -11.15 -26.84 10.22
N ASN A 131 -9.99 -26.63 10.83
CA ASN A 131 -9.64 -25.33 11.38
C ASN A 131 -9.17 -24.38 10.26
N ILE A 132 -9.14 -23.08 10.54
CA ILE A 132 -8.78 -22.07 9.53
C ILE A 132 -7.39 -22.25 8.92
N GLN A 133 -6.45 -22.85 9.66
CA GLN A 133 -5.10 -23.12 9.17
C GLN A 133 -5.10 -24.30 8.19
N GLU A 134 -5.84 -25.37 8.53
CA GLU A 134 -6.05 -26.52 7.64
C GLU A 134 -6.78 -26.11 6.37
N LEU A 135 -7.83 -25.29 6.50
CA LEU A 135 -8.58 -24.76 5.35
C LEU A 135 -7.69 -23.93 4.43
N ALA A 136 -6.85 -23.06 4.97
CA ALA A 136 -5.89 -22.28 4.18
C ALA A 136 -4.90 -23.19 3.43
N SER A 137 -4.38 -24.21 4.09
CA SER A 137 -3.46 -25.18 3.47
C SER A 137 -4.14 -26.05 2.41
N MET A 138 -5.37 -26.51 2.64
CA MET A 138 -6.09 -27.39 1.72
C MET A 138 -6.58 -26.66 0.46
N THR A 139 -6.97 -25.40 0.61
CA THR A 139 -7.65 -24.65 -0.45
C THR A 139 -6.74 -23.63 -1.14
N GLY A 140 -5.59 -23.34 -0.54
CA GLY A 140 -4.66 -22.32 -1.03
C GLY A 140 -5.14 -20.88 -0.79
N PHE A 141 -6.30 -20.68 -0.15
CA PHE A 141 -6.82 -19.35 0.16
C PHE A 141 -6.18 -18.73 1.39
N GLU A 142 -6.06 -17.40 1.37
CA GLU A 142 -5.67 -16.64 2.55
C GLU A 142 -6.76 -16.75 3.64
N LYS A 143 -6.33 -16.77 4.91
CA LYS A 143 -7.21 -16.97 6.07
C LYS A 143 -8.37 -15.98 6.13
N ASP A 144 -8.13 -14.72 5.76
CA ASP A 144 -9.18 -13.70 5.81
C ASP A 144 -10.25 -13.89 4.73
N ALA A 145 -9.89 -14.47 3.59
CA ALA A 145 -10.87 -14.84 2.56
C ALA A 145 -11.77 -15.98 3.05
N ILE A 146 -11.21 -16.96 3.75
CA ILE A 146 -11.96 -18.07 4.35
C ILE A 146 -12.90 -17.57 5.47
N LYS A 147 -12.45 -16.65 6.33
CA LYS A 147 -13.32 -16.01 7.34
C LYS A 147 -14.49 -15.28 6.68
N TYR A 148 -14.19 -14.46 5.68
CA TYR A 148 -15.21 -13.72 4.95
C TYR A 148 -16.28 -14.65 4.36
N TYR A 149 -15.86 -15.74 3.71
CA TYR A 149 -16.80 -16.75 3.18
C TYR A 149 -17.62 -17.41 4.30
N SER A 150 -16.96 -17.82 5.40
CA SER A 150 -17.61 -18.44 6.56
C SER A 150 -18.70 -17.55 7.17
N GLU A 151 -18.42 -16.26 7.36
CA GLU A 151 -19.36 -15.27 7.90
C GLU A 151 -20.52 -15.00 6.94
N LYS A 152 -20.21 -14.75 5.66
CA LYS A 152 -21.21 -14.46 4.64
C LYS A 152 -22.23 -15.59 4.46
N HIS A 153 -21.79 -16.84 4.58
CA HIS A 153 -22.63 -18.03 4.35
C HIS A 153 -23.07 -18.73 5.63
N ASN A 154 -22.78 -18.16 6.81
CA ASN A 154 -23.06 -18.76 8.11
C ASN A 154 -22.56 -20.21 8.25
N LYS A 155 -21.40 -20.52 7.66
CA LYS A 155 -20.76 -21.84 7.73
C LYS A 155 -19.55 -21.76 8.65
N PRO A 156 -19.68 -22.06 9.96
CA PRO A 156 -18.58 -21.94 10.90
C PRO A 156 -17.49 -23.00 10.63
N PHE A 157 -16.23 -22.61 10.79
CA PHE A 157 -15.11 -23.55 10.80
C PHE A 157 -14.74 -24.04 12.19
N LYS A 158 -14.00 -25.15 12.28
CA LYS A 158 -13.58 -25.75 13.55
C LYS A 158 -12.74 -24.77 14.36
N ARG A 159 -13.18 -24.46 15.59
CA ARG A 159 -12.41 -23.64 16.52
C ARG A 159 -11.25 -24.48 17.09
N MET A 160 -10.02 -24.00 16.92
CA MET A 160 -8.90 -24.55 17.69
C MET A 160 -9.11 -24.20 19.17
N ARG A 161 -9.18 -25.23 20.03
CA ARG A 161 -8.99 -25.02 21.48
C ARG A 161 -7.53 -24.66 21.70
N VAL A 162 -7.27 -23.40 22.03
CA VAL A 162 -5.97 -23.02 22.58
C VAL A 162 -5.89 -23.70 23.94
N ARG A 163 -5.03 -24.73 24.07
CA ARG A 163 -4.66 -25.24 25.39
C ARG A 163 -3.93 -24.11 26.10
N SER A 164 -4.60 -23.44 27.03
CA SER A 164 -3.92 -22.62 28.02
C SER A 164 -3.02 -23.55 28.83
N SER A 165 -1.71 -23.44 28.62
CA SER A 165 -0.71 -24.08 29.46
C SER A 165 -0.88 -23.50 30.86
N LYS A 166 -1.63 -24.18 31.74
CA LYS A 166 -1.44 -24.00 33.17
C LYS A 166 -0.06 -24.57 33.45
N VAL A 167 0.86 -23.67 33.77
CA VAL A 167 2.16 -24.02 34.35
C VAL A 167 1.84 -24.61 35.72
N ASP A 168 1.96 -25.92 35.84
CA ASP A 168 1.96 -26.58 37.14
C ASP A 168 3.28 -26.19 37.82
N THR A 169 3.21 -25.23 38.73
CA THR A 169 4.27 -24.98 39.71
C THR A 169 4.26 -26.18 40.67
N ALA A 170 5.08 -27.18 40.36
CA ALA A 170 5.41 -28.23 41.31
C ALA A 170 6.39 -27.64 42.34
N GLU A 171 5.95 -27.62 43.60
CA GLU A 171 6.80 -27.40 44.77
C GLU A 171 7.92 -28.45 44.83
N GLN A 172 9.16 -27.99 45.01
CA GLN A 172 10.24 -28.71 45.70
C GLN A 172 11.04 -27.68 46.51
#